data_AF-A0A3E1E226-F1
#
_entry.id   AF-A0A3E1E226-F1
#
_cell.length_a   1.000
_cell.length_b   1.000
_cell.length_c   1.000
_cell.angle_alpha   90.00
_cell.angle_beta   90.00
_cell.angle_gamma   90.00
#
_symmetry.space_group_name_H-M   'P 1'
#
loop_
_entity.id
_entity.type
_entity.pdbx_description
1 polymer ?
#
loop_
_entity_poly.entity_id
_entity_poly.type
_entity_poly.pdbx_seq_one_letter_code
_entity_poly.pdbx_strand_id
1 'polypeptide(L)'
;MPPPAEPFEPKKRSFRNFVASVRYSIEGFFAAVQHEPSFREDLIFALLLVPLAIILPVNAVSTALMIFSLILILIVELLNSSIEWVIDYLRPEQHPLAKRIKDMASAAVFLSYINCLVVWSIMLWPSNAVWRRILG
;
A
#
# COMPACT_ATOMS: atom_id res chain seq x y z
N MET A 1 -15.46 17.03 -41.13
CA MET A 1 -15.73 17.69 -39.83
C MET A 1 -15.87 16.60 -38.79
N PRO A 2 -15.08 16.58 -37.70
CA PRO A 2 -15.27 15.60 -36.64
C PRO A 2 -16.65 15.81 -35.99
N PRO A 3 -17.29 14.74 -35.48
CA PRO A 3 -18.57 14.84 -34.81
C PRO A 3 -18.48 15.76 -33.58
N PRO A 4 -19.57 16.47 -33.23
CA PRO A 4 -19.61 17.29 -32.03
C PRO A 4 -19.32 16.43 -30.79
N ALA A 5 -18.48 16.93 -29.89
CA ALA A 5 -18.15 16.25 -28.65
C ALA A 5 -19.44 15.97 -27.88
N GLU A 6 -19.63 14.71 -27.45
CA GLU A 6 -20.81 14.36 -26.65
C GLU A 6 -20.83 15.19 -25.36
N PRO A 7 -22.01 15.66 -24.91
CA PRO A 7 -22.14 16.40 -23.67
C PRO A 7 -21.61 15.57 -22.49
N PHE A 8 -20.75 16.15 -21.66
CA PHE A 8 -20.29 15.52 -20.43
C PHE A 8 -21.46 15.37 -19.45
N GLU A 9 -22.08 14.19 -19.40
CA GLU A 9 -23.03 13.86 -18.34
C GLU A 9 -22.27 13.44 -17.07
N PRO A 10 -22.38 14.19 -15.95
CA PRO A 10 -21.79 13.77 -14.70
C PRO A 10 -22.48 12.49 -14.22
N LYS A 11 -21.72 11.39 -14.18
CA LYS A 11 -22.19 10.09 -13.73
C LYS A 11 -22.71 10.19 -12.29
N LYS A 12 -24.04 10.24 -12.11
CA LYS A 12 -24.66 10.33 -10.78
C LYS A 12 -24.28 9.11 -9.95
N ARG A 13 -23.66 9.35 -8.79
CA ARG A 13 -23.21 8.30 -7.86
C ARG A 13 -24.43 7.69 -7.17
N SER A 14 -24.90 6.55 -7.68
CA SER A 14 -25.97 5.77 -7.04
C SER A 14 -25.40 4.85 -5.96
N PHE A 15 -26.19 4.55 -4.93
CA PHE A 15 -25.85 3.52 -3.92
C PHE A 15 -25.46 2.19 -4.58
N ARG A 16 -26.14 1.80 -5.67
CA ARG A 16 -25.80 0.61 -6.46
C ARG A 16 -24.37 0.67 -7.03
N ASN A 17 -23.95 1.85 -7.50
CA ASN A 17 -22.61 2.06 -8.05
C ASN A 17 -21.55 2.08 -6.94
N PHE A 18 -21.89 2.55 -5.73
CA PHE A 18 -21.01 2.49 -4.56
C PHE A 18 -20.76 1.05 -4.12
N VAL A 19 -21.81 0.25 -3.93
CA VAL A 19 -21.68 -1.17 -3.55
C VAL A 19 -20.86 -1.94 -4.60
N ALA A 20 -21.09 -1.68 -5.89
CA ALA A 20 -20.28 -2.26 -6.95
C ALA A 20 -18.80 -1.87 -6.83
N SER A 21 -18.49 -0.60 -6.54
CA SER A 21 -17.10 -0.15 -6.36
C SER A 21 -16.41 -0.81 -5.18
N VAL A 22 -17.10 -1.00 -4.06
CA VAL A 22 -16.56 -1.72 -2.90
C VAL A 22 -16.27 -3.17 -3.26
N ARG A 23 -17.19 -3.84 -3.97
CA ARG A 23 -16.97 -5.21 -4.45
C ARG A 23 -15.72 -5.31 -5.33
N TYR A 24 -15.55 -4.41 -6.30
CA TYR A 24 -14.37 -4.40 -7.16
C TYR A 24 -13.07 -4.17 -6.36
N SER A 25 -13.09 -3.31 -5.34
CA SER A 25 -11.93 -3.12 -4.46
C SER A 25 -11.59 -4.39 -3.67
N ILE A 26 -12.59 -5.12 -3.18
CA ILE A 26 -12.41 -6.39 -2.47
C ILE A 26 -11.86 -7.46 -3.41
N GLU A 27 -12.43 -7.60 -4.60
CA GLU A 27 -11.95 -8.53 -5.63
C GLU A 27 -10.49 -8.24 -5.99
N GLY A 28 -10.13 -6.97 -6.19
CA GLY A 28 -8.74 -6.55 -6.45
C GLY A 28 -7.78 -6.87 -5.31
N PHE A 29 -8.21 -6.66 -4.05
CA PHE A 29 -7.41 -7.01 -2.88
C PHE A 29 -7.13 -8.51 -2.82
N PHE A 30 -8.16 -9.35 -2.99
CA PHE A 30 -7.99 -10.80 -2.97
C PHE A 30 -7.19 -11.32 -4.18
N ALA A 31 -7.31 -10.68 -5.34
CA ALA A 31 -6.47 -11.00 -6.49
C ALA A 31 -4.99 -10.77 -6.16
N ALA A 32 -4.64 -9.65 -5.52
CA ALA A 32 -3.27 -9.41 -5.06
C ALA A 32 -2.81 -10.47 -4.03
N VAL A 33 -3.63 -10.80 -3.03
CA VAL A 33 -3.32 -11.89 -2.09
C VAL A 33 -3.07 -13.23 -2.82
N GLN A 34 -3.83 -13.53 -3.86
CA GLN A 34 -3.70 -14.79 -4.58
C GLN A 34 -2.49 -14.82 -5.53
N HIS A 35 -2.20 -13.73 -6.22
CA HIS A 35 -1.25 -13.71 -7.33
C HIS A 35 0.10 -13.08 -7.00
N GLU A 36 0.19 -12.24 -5.97
CA GLU A 36 1.39 -11.46 -5.64
C GLU A 36 2.06 -11.99 -4.36
N PRO A 37 3.15 -12.77 -4.46
CA PRO A 37 3.84 -13.30 -3.28
C PRO A 37 4.34 -12.21 -2.33
N SER A 38 4.97 -11.16 -2.86
CA SER A 38 5.48 -10.03 -2.07
C SER A 38 4.37 -9.35 -1.27
N PHE A 39 3.22 -9.09 -1.90
CA PHE A 39 2.05 -8.54 -1.21
C PHE A 39 1.55 -9.44 -0.06
N ARG A 40 1.58 -10.77 -0.23
CA ARG A 40 1.24 -11.70 0.86
C ARG A 40 2.22 -11.61 2.02
N GLU A 41 3.51 -11.55 1.73
CA GLU A 41 4.55 -11.43 2.77
C GLU A 41 4.34 -10.15 3.57
N ASP A 42 4.15 -9.01 2.89
CA ASP A 42 3.87 -7.73 3.55
C ASP A 42 2.55 -7.73 4.33
N LEU A 43 1.52 -8.41 3.81
CA LEU A 43 0.25 -8.55 4.51
C LEU A 43 0.42 -9.35 5.81
N ILE A 44 1.20 -10.43 5.79
CA ILE A 44 1.54 -11.20 7.00
C ILE A 44 2.32 -10.31 7.98
N PHE A 45 3.32 -9.56 7.51
CA PHE A 45 4.05 -8.61 8.36
C PHE A 45 3.12 -7.57 9.00
N ALA A 46 2.21 -6.97 8.23
CA ALA A 46 1.24 -6.01 8.74
C ALA A 46 0.30 -6.65 9.77
N LEU A 47 -0.20 -7.86 9.52
CA LEU A 47 -1.08 -8.59 10.45
C LEU A 47 -0.41 -8.92 11.79
N LEU A 48 0.92 -9.11 11.80
CA LEU A 48 1.69 -9.33 13.04
C LEU A 48 2.03 -8.03 13.75
N LEU A 49 2.42 -7.00 13.01
CA LEU A 49 2.93 -5.75 13.57
C LEU A 49 1.84 -4.75 13.96
N VAL A 50 0.66 -4.79 13.35
CA VAL A 50 -0.47 -3.93 13.75
C VAL A 50 -0.92 -4.23 15.20
N PRO A 51 -1.19 -5.49 15.61
CA PRO A 51 -1.47 -5.80 17.01
C PRO A 51 -0.35 -5.35 17.95
N LEU A 52 0.91 -5.54 17.56
CA LEU A 52 2.06 -5.10 18.34
C LEU A 52 2.05 -3.57 18.54
N ALA A 53 1.77 -2.80 17.49
CA ALA A 53 1.67 -1.33 17.58
C ALA A 53 0.54 -0.85 18.52
N ILE A 54 -0.54 -1.63 18.63
CA ILE A 54 -1.67 -1.34 19.53
C ILE A 54 -1.33 -1.66 20.99
N ILE A 55 -0.56 -2.73 21.24
CA ILE A 55 -0.22 -3.18 22.60
C ILE A 55 0.91 -2.34 23.21
N LEU A 56 1.80 -1.77 22.38
CA LEU A 56 2.89 -0.93 22.85
C LEU A 56 2.39 0.30 23.64
N PRO A 57 3.05 0.67 24.76
CA PRO A 57 2.61 1.77 25.63
C PRO A 57 2.98 3.16 25.09
N VAL A 58 2.72 3.40 23.81
CA VAL A 58 2.89 4.68 23.09
C VAL A 58 1.58 5.47 23.07
N ASN A 59 1.62 6.73 22.62
CA ASN A 59 0.41 7.53 22.47
C ASN A 59 -0.35 7.16 21.18
N ALA A 60 -1.61 7.60 21.08
CA ALA A 60 -2.48 7.28 19.93
C ALA A 60 -1.91 7.74 18.58
N VAL A 61 -1.22 8.88 18.54
CA VAL A 61 -0.60 9.40 17.29
C VAL A 61 0.55 8.51 16.86
N SER A 62 1.39 8.07 17.80
CA SER A 62 2.49 7.12 17.55
C SER A 62 1.97 5.79 17.02
N THR A 63 0.94 5.21 17.66
CA THR A 63 0.29 3.99 17.17
C THR A 63 -0.26 4.18 15.76
N ALA A 64 -0.95 5.30 15.50
CA ALA A 64 -1.49 5.59 14.18
C ALA A 64 -0.39 5.71 13.11
N LEU A 65 0.75 6.34 13.40
CA LEU A 65 1.89 6.44 12.50
C LEU A 65 2.53 5.07 12.20
N MET A 66 2.68 4.22 13.21
CA MET A 66 3.20 2.87 13.05
C MET A 66 2.29 2.03 12.15
N ILE A 67 0.98 2.04 12.40
CA ILE A 67 -0.01 1.35 11.56
C ILE A 67 -0.03 1.93 10.14
N PHE A 68 -0.01 3.26 10.01
CA PHE A 68 0.01 3.93 8.72
C PHE A 68 1.23 3.52 7.88
N SER A 69 2.41 3.41 8.48
CA SER A 69 3.62 3.00 7.77
C SER A 69 3.53 1.57 7.20
N LEU A 70 2.85 0.65 7.91
CA LEU A 70 2.60 -0.71 7.43
C LEU A 70 1.57 -0.73 6.31
N ILE A 71 0.48 0.02 6.45
CA ILE A 71 -0.54 0.15 5.40
C ILE A 71 0.05 0.80 4.15
N LEU A 72 0.99 1.75 4.31
CA LEU A 72 1.67 2.39 3.19
C LEU A 72 2.48 1.38 2.37
N ILE A 73 3.16 0.42 3.01
CA ILE A 73 3.84 -0.68 2.28
C ILE A 73 2.82 -1.42 1.40
N LEU A 74 1.70 -1.86 1.98
CA LEU A 74 0.66 -2.59 1.23
C LEU A 74 0.08 -1.78 0.06
N ILE A 75 -0.15 -0.48 0.25
CA ILE A 75 -0.64 0.39 -0.82
C ILE A 75 0.38 0.47 -1.95
N VAL A 76 1.65 0.71 -1.62
CA VAL A 76 2.70 0.87 -2.63
C VAL A 76 2.98 -0.45 -3.34
N GLU A 77 2.93 -1.58 -2.65
CA GLU A 77 3.08 -2.91 -3.23
C GLU A 77 1.93 -3.24 -4.21
N LEU A 78 0.68 -2.92 -3.87
CA LEU A 78 -0.46 -3.04 -4.79
C LEU A 78 -0.26 -2.21 -6.06
N LEU A 79 0.25 -0.99 -5.91
CA LEU A 79 0.55 -0.12 -7.06
C LEU A 79 1.70 -0.69 -7.89
N ASN A 80 2.75 -1.23 -7.25
CA ASN A 80 3.87 -1.88 -7.92
C ASN A 80 3.39 -3.07 -8.76
N SER A 81 2.66 -4.02 -8.16
CA SER A 81 2.11 -5.18 -8.88
C SER A 81 1.16 -4.78 -10.01
N SER A 82 0.34 -3.74 -9.80
CA SER A 82 -0.55 -3.22 -10.85
C SER A 82 0.25 -2.68 -12.04
N ILE A 83 1.35 -1.96 -11.80
CA ILE A 83 2.24 -1.47 -12.85
C ILE A 83 2.93 -2.63 -13.56
N GLU A 84 3.43 -3.62 -12.81
CA GLU A 84 4.06 -4.81 -13.38
C GLU A 84 3.12 -5.57 -14.31
N TRP A 85 1.87 -5.80 -13.89
CA TRP A 85 0.86 -6.45 -14.73
C TRP A 85 0.55 -5.67 -16.01
N VAL A 86 0.44 -4.35 -15.92
CA VAL A 86 0.23 -3.50 -17.11
C VAL A 86 1.40 -3.60 -18.06
N ILE A 87 2.63 -3.56 -17.53
CA ILE A 87 3.83 -3.71 -18.35
C ILE A 87 3.85 -5.09 -18.99
N ASP A 88 3.66 -6.18 -18.24
CA ASP A 88 3.70 -7.55 -18.78
C ASP A 88 2.59 -7.81 -19.81
N TYR A 89 1.41 -7.23 -19.61
CA TYR A 89 0.31 -7.28 -20.57
C TYR A 89 0.68 -6.64 -21.92
N LEU A 90 1.40 -5.52 -21.90
CA LEU A 90 1.83 -4.80 -23.12
C LEU A 90 3.01 -5.47 -23.85
N ARG A 91 3.63 -6.51 -23.26
CA ARG A 91 4.84 -7.20 -23.74
C ARG A 91 6.02 -6.29 -24.17
N PRO A 92 6.36 -5.20 -23.45
CA PRO A 92 7.45 -4.30 -23.81
C PRO A 92 8.81 -4.77 -23.25
N GLU A 93 8.96 -6.04 -22.85
CA GLU A 93 10.15 -6.60 -22.18
C GLU A 93 11.46 -6.40 -22.95
N GLN A 94 11.38 -6.10 -24.25
CA GLN A 94 12.52 -5.79 -25.10
C GLN A 94 12.86 -4.27 -25.14
N HIS A 95 12.07 -3.42 -24.48
CA HIS A 95 12.22 -1.97 -24.51
C HIS A 95 12.90 -1.43 -23.25
N PRO A 96 13.99 -0.64 -23.36
CA PRO A 96 14.69 -0.07 -22.21
C PRO A 96 13.82 0.74 -21.23
N LEU A 97 12.71 1.31 -21.71
CA LEU A 97 11.75 2.02 -20.86
C LEU A 97 10.96 1.11 -19.93
N ALA A 98 10.61 -0.11 -20.36
CA ALA A 98 9.88 -1.05 -19.52
C ALA A 98 10.66 -1.40 -18.26
N LYS A 99 11.97 -1.64 -18.42
CA LYS A 99 12.88 -1.83 -17.30
C LYS A 99 12.88 -0.63 -16.35
N ARG A 100 13.02 0.59 -16.86
CA ARG A 100 13.00 1.81 -16.03
C ARG A 100 11.70 1.98 -15.25
N ILE A 101 10.56 1.65 -15.86
CA ILE A 101 9.25 1.73 -15.18
C ILE A 101 9.21 0.74 -14.01
N LYS A 102 9.61 -0.52 -14.24
CA LYS A 102 9.69 -1.54 -13.17
C LYS A 102 10.66 -1.11 -12.06
N ASP A 103 11.86 -0.65 -12.42
CA ASP A 103 12.87 -0.18 -11.46
C ASP A 103 12.33 0.96 -10.57
N MET A 104 11.58 1.91 -11.14
CA MET A 104 10.97 3.01 -10.39
C MET A 104 9.82 2.55 -9.48
N ALA A 105 9.01 1.59 -9.92
CA ALA A 105 7.93 1.02 -9.14
C ALA A 105 8.49 0.25 -7.92
N SER A 106 9.50 -0.60 -8.11
CA SER A 106 10.19 -1.28 -7.02
C SER A 106 10.93 -0.31 -6.09
N ALA A 107 11.48 0.80 -6.60
CA ALA A 107 12.08 1.83 -5.77
C ALA A 107 11.06 2.52 -4.83
N ALA A 108 9.79 2.66 -5.26
CA ALA A 108 8.74 3.20 -4.40
C ALA A 108 8.46 2.26 -3.21
N VAL A 109 8.40 0.94 -3.46
CA VAL A 109 8.28 -0.10 -2.42
C VAL A 109 9.46 -0.02 -1.46
N PHE A 110 10.68 0.09 -1.97
CA PHE A 110 11.87 0.25 -1.14
C PHE A 110 11.79 1.47 -0.21
N LEU A 111 11.29 2.61 -0.71
CA LEU A 111 11.09 3.80 0.11
C LEU A 111 10.00 3.64 1.19
N SER A 112 8.95 2.85 0.93
CA SER A 112 7.93 2.56 1.94
C SER A 112 8.48 1.70 3.07
N TYR A 113 9.36 0.73 2.76
CA TYR A 113 10.10 0.00 3.80
C TYR A 113 11.02 0.90 4.63
N ILE A 114 11.76 1.82 3.99
CA ILE A 114 12.58 2.80 4.73
C ILE A 114 11.69 3.64 5.65
N ASN A 115 10.54 4.10 5.17
CA ASN A 115 9.58 4.85 5.98
C ASN A 115 9.15 4.04 7.22
N CYS A 116 8.73 2.79 7.02
CA CYS A 116 8.35 1.89 8.11
C CYS A 116 9.49 1.69 9.10
N LEU A 117 10.71 1.40 8.62
CA LEU A 117 11.88 1.22 9.47
C LEU A 117 12.17 2.48 10.30
N VAL A 118 12.12 3.66 9.69
CA VAL A 118 12.35 4.94 10.38
C VAL A 118 11.29 5.19 11.44
N VAL A 119 10.01 5.02 11.11
CA VAL A 119 8.90 5.21 12.07
C VAL A 119 9.05 4.28 13.26
N TRP A 120 9.24 2.98 13.02
CA TRP A 120 9.38 1.99 14.08
C TRP A 120 10.64 2.20 14.93
N SER A 121 11.77 2.53 14.30
CA SER A 121 13.02 2.83 15.02
C SER A 121 12.89 4.04 15.92
N ILE A 122 12.23 5.11 15.42
CA ILE A 122 11.98 6.31 16.23
C ILE A 122 11.09 5.99 17.41
N MET A 123 10.02 5.22 17.24
CA MET A 123 9.07 4.92 18.33
C MET A 123 9.66 3.98 19.38
N LEU A 124 10.47 3.00 18.96
CA LEU A 124 11.12 2.03 19.85
C LEU A 124 12.45 2.52 20.42
N TRP A 125 12.88 3.75 20.11
CA TRP A 125 14.17 4.27 20.56
C TRP A 125 14.29 4.26 22.11
N PRO A 126 15.44 3.84 22.68
CA PRO A 126 15.62 3.64 24.13
C PRO A 126 15.26 4.83 25.02
N SER A 127 15.47 6.06 24.56
CA SER A 127 15.16 7.26 25.36
C SER A 127 13.68 7.63 25.38
N ASN A 128 12.83 6.96 24.59
CA ASN A 128 11.39 7.18 24.64
C ASN A 128 10.78 6.61 25.92
N ALA A 129 9.69 7.24 26.36
CA ALA A 129 8.96 6.86 27.57
C ALA A 129 8.41 5.41 27.54
N VAL A 130 8.46 4.73 26.39
CA VAL A 130 8.07 3.33 26.19
C VAL A 130 8.82 2.40 27.15
N TRP A 131 10.15 2.49 27.20
CA TRP A 131 10.95 1.57 28.01
C TRP A 131 10.79 1.80 29.51
N ARG A 132 10.57 3.06 29.92
CA ARG A 132 10.24 3.39 31.31
C ARG A 132 8.90 2.80 31.77
N ARG A 133 7.95 2.58 30.85
CA ARG A 133 6.65 1.96 31.13
C ARG A 133 6.66 0.44 31.04
N ILE A 134 7.64 -0.14 30.36
CA ILE A 134 7.80 -1.60 30.22
C ILE A 134 8.68 -2.18 31.35
N LEU A 135 9.71 -1.44 31.78
CA LEU A 135 10.72 -1.90 32.74
C LEU A 135 10.52 -1.34 34.17
N GLY A 136 9.54 -0.47 34.38
CA GLY A 136 9.14 0.07 35.67
C GLY A 136 7.76 -0.39 36.06
#